data_AF-A0A2H1V8M2-F1
#
_entry.id   AF-A0A2H1V8M2-F1
#
_cell.length_a   1.000
_cell.length_b   1.000
_cell.length_c   1.000
_cell.angle_alpha   90.00
_cell.angle_beta   90.00
_cell.angle_gamma   90.00
#
_symmetry.space_group_name_H-M   'P 1'
#
loop_
_entity.id
_entity.type
_entity.pdbx_description
1 polymer ?
#
loop_
_entity_poly.entity_id
_entity_poly.type
_entity_poly.pdbx_seq_one_letter_code
_entity_poly.pdbx_strand_id
1 'polypeptide(L)'
;MDDNDTANLDVEFKRYLQLLRPYLGQLVDQNIIKICDAWIQRLSDCKENEKALRNKYVFVLCYQLARGVLDLPFLNQPPDELQPLSDDLHSEESSTEVEYMVINSEETRTKVIFDNKRQSSSETDNFSQEFDKATESLTSTELPLPILNAKYPSSTGKNVFCYTCPEVVHHMTDHGEEYEYRANNLVKKLREIKMQNMLLQKELVALKDESKHLKQDESIYECVTKVDNATSAFIRTNESNITLKSLKCQLQEVQDSRNTLIQTINSLQDELDHINEKKKNEQEDLEAKHKLELIKVRTAAREETKVFFEKKIEELRHTYEETIDKIQDSASSKIKDINKLKDDAIEEKDKLLEAKDAEIRRLKTQLEDQKNNLHTMLNKFIEKSNDEGSCDAIKLRAQQLEIRLGKLEKAKAKCTKMYEAKLAQLQREKHLAECSLQLQLVRQRAQVVNEMTDESQAELSTSLDKLETKYKDIVANVQATAIQRRMQDQLALESIFQAACGIHEQNQMPFSKPARNQNQSYDSEISNLLRGNKVGTVIVGGGNNKSFGEDSLTGGFCLNGERMGELFERVYIPQRDGEAK
;
A
#
# COMPACT_ATOMS: atom_id res chain seq x y z
N MET A 1 -12.86 33.38 -25.99
CA MET A 1 -12.93 33.22 -24.53
C MET A 1 -13.66 34.44 -24.03
N ASP A 2 -14.74 34.25 -23.26
CA ASP A 2 -15.47 35.38 -22.71
C ASP A 2 -14.54 36.12 -21.75
N ASP A 3 -14.52 37.45 -21.78
CA ASP A 3 -13.66 38.28 -20.91
C ASP A 3 -13.81 37.89 -19.41
N ASN A 4 -14.95 37.32 -19.05
CA ASN A 4 -15.25 36.81 -17.71
C ASN A 4 -14.35 35.62 -17.28
N ASP A 5 -13.93 34.76 -18.21
CA ASP A 5 -13.07 33.60 -17.89
C ASP A 5 -11.65 34.07 -17.54
N THR A 6 -11.15 35.10 -18.22
CA THR A 6 -9.81 35.65 -17.97
C THR A 6 -9.70 36.30 -16.58
N ALA A 7 -10.75 37.01 -16.15
CA ALA A 7 -10.81 37.61 -14.82
C ALA A 7 -10.79 36.54 -13.70
N ASN A 8 -11.49 35.42 -13.90
CA ASN A 8 -11.47 34.30 -12.96
C ASN A 8 -10.08 33.69 -12.80
N LEU A 9 -9.30 33.57 -13.89
CA LEU A 9 -7.95 33.02 -13.83
C LEU A 9 -7.01 33.92 -12.99
N ASP A 10 -7.17 35.24 -13.02
CA ASP A 10 -6.36 36.15 -12.19
C ASP A 10 -6.73 36.10 -10.72
N VAL A 11 -8.01 35.87 -10.38
CA VAL A 11 -8.45 35.66 -9.00
C VAL A 11 -7.86 34.35 -8.45
N GLU A 12 -7.89 33.29 -9.24
CA GLU A 12 -7.33 32.00 -8.87
C GLU A 12 -5.80 32.07 -8.66
N PHE A 13 -5.08 32.77 -9.54
CA PHE A 13 -3.65 33.01 -9.39
C PHE A 13 -3.31 33.72 -8.08
N LYS A 14 -4.05 34.80 -7.75
CA LYS A 14 -3.86 35.53 -6.48
C LYS A 14 -4.11 34.63 -5.27
N ARG A 15 -5.09 33.74 -5.34
CA ARG A 15 -5.38 32.76 -4.29
C ARG A 15 -4.22 31.79 -4.09
N TYR A 16 -3.64 31.25 -5.18
CA TYR A 16 -2.48 30.37 -5.07
C TYR A 16 -1.24 31.09 -4.52
N LEU A 17 -0.99 32.35 -4.90
CA LEU A 17 0.10 33.14 -4.31
C LEU A 17 -0.07 33.36 -2.79
N GLN A 18 -1.30 33.54 -2.32
CA GLN A 18 -1.58 33.64 -0.87
C GLN A 18 -1.27 32.33 -0.15
N LEU A 19 -1.63 31.18 -0.74
CA LEU A 19 -1.33 29.85 -0.21
C LEU A 19 0.17 29.55 -0.22
N LEU A 20 0.90 30.04 -1.22
CA LEU A 20 2.34 29.81 -1.42
C LEU A 20 3.20 30.51 -0.35
N ARG A 21 2.79 31.70 0.10
CA ARG A 21 3.55 32.59 0.97
C ARG A 21 4.12 31.95 2.26
N PRO A 22 3.36 31.18 3.06
CA PRO A 22 3.90 30.54 4.27
C PRO A 22 4.98 29.49 3.97
N TYR A 23 4.94 28.83 2.81
CA TYR A 23 5.93 27.81 2.44
C TYR A 23 7.24 28.43 1.99
N LEU A 24 7.20 29.54 1.25
CA LEU A 24 8.40 30.29 0.86
C LEU A 24 9.18 30.79 2.08
N GLY A 25 8.47 31.20 3.14
CA GLY A 25 9.11 31.64 4.39
C GLY A 25 9.82 30.53 5.18
N GLN A 26 9.58 29.26 4.85
CA GLN A 26 10.22 28.10 5.48
C GLN A 26 11.46 27.61 4.72
N LEU A 27 11.72 28.11 3.51
CA LEU A 27 12.88 27.75 2.73
C LEU A 27 14.16 28.33 3.37
N VAL A 28 15.20 27.50 3.46
CA VAL A 28 16.49 27.87 4.05
C VAL A 28 17.58 28.06 2.98
N ASP A 29 17.49 27.32 1.86
CA ASP A 29 18.47 27.39 0.78
C ASP A 29 18.26 28.64 -0.08
N GLN A 30 19.25 29.54 -0.10
CA GLN A 30 19.19 30.78 -0.87
C GLN A 30 19.08 30.55 -2.38
N ASN A 31 19.63 29.46 -2.91
CA ASN A 31 19.58 29.19 -4.34
C ASN A 31 18.16 28.76 -4.75
N ILE A 32 17.53 27.93 -3.93
CA ILE A 32 16.13 27.52 -4.11
C ILE A 32 15.20 28.73 -3.99
N ILE A 33 15.41 29.59 -2.99
CA ILE A 33 14.62 30.83 -2.83
C ILE A 33 14.71 31.69 -4.09
N LYS A 34 15.91 31.91 -4.64
CA LYS A 34 16.10 32.68 -5.88
C LYS A 34 15.38 32.07 -7.07
N ILE A 35 15.36 30.75 -7.18
CA ILE A 35 14.67 30.05 -8.28
C ILE A 35 13.14 30.20 -8.12
N CYS A 36 12.61 29.99 -6.91
CA CYS A 36 11.19 30.20 -6.61
C CYS A 36 10.76 31.64 -6.89
N ASP A 37 11.56 32.63 -6.47
CA ASP A 37 11.29 34.05 -6.75
C ASP A 37 11.28 34.35 -8.25
N ALA A 38 12.21 33.77 -9.01
CA ALA A 38 12.24 33.90 -10.47
C ALA A 38 10.99 33.29 -11.12
N TRP A 39 10.56 32.10 -10.69
CA TRP A 39 9.31 31.48 -11.15
C TRP A 39 8.09 32.33 -10.82
N ILE A 40 7.96 32.85 -9.59
CA ILE A 40 6.83 33.69 -9.18
C ILE A 40 6.80 34.98 -9.99
N GLN A 41 7.96 35.60 -10.23
CA GLN A 41 8.05 36.80 -11.06
C GLN A 41 7.62 36.50 -12.50
N ARG A 42 8.15 35.44 -13.12
CA ARG A 42 7.79 35.04 -14.49
C ARG A 42 6.31 34.68 -14.62
N LEU A 43 5.74 34.02 -13.62
CA LEU A 43 4.31 33.69 -13.58
C LEU A 43 3.45 34.94 -13.37
N SER A 44 3.95 35.95 -12.66
CA SER A 44 3.26 37.25 -12.50
C SER A 44 3.26 38.07 -13.78
N ASP A 45 4.36 38.04 -14.54
CA ASP A 45 4.54 38.77 -15.80
C ASP A 45 4.05 37.99 -17.04
N CYS A 46 3.12 37.06 -16.84
CA CYS A 46 2.67 36.12 -17.85
C CYS A 46 1.74 36.77 -18.91
N LYS A 47 1.85 36.34 -20.17
CA LYS A 47 1.00 36.82 -21.28
C LYS A 47 -0.45 36.31 -21.13
N GLU A 48 -1.42 37.02 -21.69
CA GLU A 48 -2.85 36.71 -21.57
C GLU A 48 -3.20 35.28 -22.02
N ASN A 49 -2.56 34.80 -23.10
CA ASN A 49 -2.75 33.47 -23.64
C ASN A 49 -2.16 32.33 -22.79
N GLU A 50 -1.28 32.66 -21.83
CA GLU A 50 -0.61 31.71 -20.96
C GLU A 50 -1.24 31.65 -19.54
N LYS A 51 -2.25 32.46 -19.24
CA LYS A 51 -2.86 32.56 -17.89
C LYS A 51 -3.36 31.22 -17.33
N ALA A 52 -3.90 30.35 -18.19
CA ALA A 52 -4.33 29.02 -17.76
C ALA A 52 -3.14 28.13 -17.34
N LEU A 53 -2.05 28.16 -18.11
CA LEU A 53 -0.81 27.44 -17.77
C LEU A 53 -0.17 28.03 -16.52
N ARG A 54 -0.12 29.36 -16.39
CA ARG A 54 0.36 30.05 -15.18
C ARG A 54 -0.29 29.49 -13.92
N ASN A 55 -1.62 29.33 -13.93
CA ASN A 55 -2.36 28.82 -12.78
C ASN A 55 -1.98 27.36 -12.47
N LYS A 56 -1.78 26.52 -13.49
CA LYS A 56 -1.26 25.16 -13.30
C LYS A 56 0.13 25.16 -12.67
N TYR A 57 1.05 25.98 -13.18
CA TYR A 57 2.43 26.06 -12.64
C TYR A 57 2.47 26.53 -11.19
N VAL A 58 1.74 27.60 -10.84
CA VAL A 58 1.74 28.09 -9.45
C VAL A 58 1.10 27.07 -8.50
N PHE A 59 0.08 26.33 -8.96
CA PHE A 59 -0.52 25.25 -8.18
C PHE A 59 0.48 24.12 -7.92
N VAL A 60 1.18 23.64 -8.96
CA VAL A 60 2.16 22.56 -8.80
C VAL A 60 3.34 23.02 -7.93
N LEU A 61 3.80 24.26 -8.08
CA LEU A 61 4.83 24.83 -7.20
C LEU A 61 4.36 24.85 -5.74
N CYS A 62 3.12 25.29 -5.49
CA CYS A 62 2.54 25.29 -4.15
C CYS A 62 2.45 23.88 -3.57
N TYR A 63 2.02 22.91 -4.37
CA TYR A 63 1.91 21.51 -3.97
C TYR A 63 3.26 20.89 -3.62
N GLN A 64 4.28 21.11 -4.47
CA GLN A 64 5.65 20.63 -4.24
C GLN A 64 6.26 21.22 -2.98
N LEU A 65 6.13 22.54 -2.78
CA LEU A 65 6.60 23.20 -1.56
C LEU A 65 5.87 22.70 -0.31
N ALA A 66 4.57 22.45 -0.38
CA ALA A 66 3.82 21.87 0.74
C ALA A 66 4.28 20.45 1.10
N ARG A 67 4.79 19.68 0.13
CA ARG A 67 5.41 18.36 0.34
C ARG A 67 6.86 18.44 0.84
N GLY A 68 7.47 19.62 0.81
CA GLY A 68 8.89 19.80 1.13
C GLY A 68 9.84 19.21 0.09
N VAL A 69 9.35 18.93 -1.14
CA VAL A 69 10.15 18.38 -2.23
C VAL A 69 9.96 19.26 -3.45
N LEU A 70 11.05 19.85 -3.93
CA LEU A 70 11.06 20.64 -5.16
C LEU A 70 11.72 19.84 -6.27
N ASP A 71 11.01 19.64 -7.37
CA ASP A 71 11.46 18.85 -8.51
C ASP A 71 11.39 19.68 -9.80
N LEU A 72 11.81 19.11 -10.93
CA LEU A 72 11.62 19.70 -12.25
C LEU A 72 10.14 20.06 -12.47
N PRO A 73 9.85 21.23 -13.07
CA PRO A 73 10.80 22.18 -13.66
C PRO A 73 11.35 23.22 -12.68
N PHE A 74 10.97 23.19 -11.40
CA PHE A 74 11.30 24.21 -10.40
C PHE A 74 12.71 24.11 -9.82
N LEU A 75 13.51 23.13 -10.26
CA LEU A 75 14.96 23.10 -10.03
C LEU A 75 15.74 24.00 -10.99
N ASN A 76 15.12 24.45 -12.08
CA ASN A 76 15.73 25.29 -13.10
C ASN A 76 15.10 26.70 -13.13
N GLN A 77 15.80 27.65 -13.73
CA GLN A 77 15.23 28.96 -14.05
C GLN A 77 14.03 28.80 -15.00
N PRO A 78 12.97 29.62 -14.84
CA PRO A 78 11.80 29.53 -15.69
C PRO A 78 12.14 29.85 -17.15
N PRO A 79 11.54 29.14 -18.13
CA PRO A 79 11.70 29.47 -19.54
C PRO A 79 10.94 30.75 -19.92
N ASP A 80 11.36 31.38 -21.03
CA ASP A 80 10.71 32.59 -21.56
C ASP A 80 9.26 32.34 -21.99
N GLU A 81 8.93 31.13 -22.47
CA GLU A 81 7.56 30.71 -22.81
C GLU A 81 7.17 29.46 -21.99
N LEU A 82 5.96 29.49 -21.42
CA LEU A 82 5.51 28.39 -20.57
C LEU A 82 5.12 27.19 -21.44
N GLN A 83 5.83 26.07 -21.25
CA GLN A 83 5.47 24.83 -21.90
C GLN A 83 4.30 24.15 -21.16
N PRO A 84 3.47 23.35 -21.83
CA PRO A 84 2.50 22.52 -21.13
C PRO A 84 3.22 21.57 -20.17
N LEU A 85 2.80 21.56 -18.90
CA LEU A 85 3.23 20.53 -17.94
C LEU A 85 2.77 19.17 -18.47
N SER A 86 3.67 18.18 -18.47
CA SER A 86 3.31 16.79 -18.78
C SER A 86 2.25 16.33 -17.79
N ASP A 87 1.12 15.84 -18.32
CA ASP A 87 0.00 15.31 -17.52
C ASP A 87 0.39 14.03 -16.73
N ASP A 88 1.63 13.53 -16.89
CA ASP A 88 2.20 12.41 -16.13
C ASP A 88 2.33 12.68 -14.62
N LEU A 89 2.08 13.92 -14.16
CA LEU A 89 1.87 14.22 -12.74
C LEU A 89 0.56 13.61 -12.19
N HIS A 90 -0.30 13.03 -13.03
CA HIS A 90 -1.34 12.09 -12.65
C HIS A 90 -0.81 10.65 -12.51
N SER A 91 0.38 10.47 -11.92
CA SER A 91 0.72 9.18 -11.30
C SER A 91 -0.40 8.83 -10.32
N GLU A 92 -1.02 7.67 -10.51
CA GLU A 92 -2.22 7.20 -9.80
C GLU A 92 -2.07 7.10 -8.26
N GLU A 93 -0.89 7.42 -7.72
CA GLU A 93 -0.62 7.57 -6.29
C GLU A 93 -1.21 8.84 -5.66
N SER A 94 -1.73 9.80 -6.43
CA SER A 94 -2.36 11.03 -5.88
C SER A 94 -3.89 11.04 -6.03
N SER A 95 -4.55 9.92 -5.78
CA SER A 95 -6.01 9.88 -5.52
C SER A 95 -6.37 10.22 -4.07
N THR A 96 -5.53 11.02 -3.39
CA THR A 96 -5.99 11.74 -2.20
C THR A 96 -6.68 12.99 -2.71
N GLU A 97 -7.99 12.91 -2.88
CA GLU A 97 -8.87 14.05 -3.01
C GLU A 97 -8.66 14.93 -1.76
N VAL A 98 -7.68 15.84 -1.82
CA VAL A 98 -7.50 16.86 -0.80
C VAL A 98 -8.59 17.88 -1.06
N GLU A 99 -9.77 17.60 -0.50
CA GLU A 99 -10.86 18.56 -0.40
C GLU A 99 -10.38 19.70 0.51
N TYR A 100 -9.76 20.72 -0.09
CA TYR A 100 -9.39 21.93 0.62
C TYR A 100 -10.67 22.69 0.98
N MET A 101 -11.25 22.35 2.13
CA MET A 101 -12.29 23.14 2.79
C MET A 101 -11.66 24.45 3.30
N VAL A 102 -11.43 25.40 2.38
CA VAL A 102 -11.08 26.76 2.77
C VAL A 102 -12.36 27.47 3.13
N ILE A 103 -12.56 27.65 4.44
CA ILE A 103 -13.64 28.47 4.99
C ILE A 103 -13.37 29.91 4.55
N ASN A 104 -14.08 30.37 3.52
CA ASN A 104 -14.19 31.80 3.23
C ASN A 104 -14.91 32.44 4.43
N SER A 105 -14.17 33.16 5.28
CA SER A 105 -14.72 33.81 6.47
C SER A 105 -15.65 34.99 6.16
N GLU A 106 -15.80 35.39 4.89
CA GLU A 106 -16.52 36.62 4.51
C GLU A 106 -17.74 36.43 3.61
N GLU A 107 -18.08 35.22 3.15
CA GLU A 107 -19.28 34.99 2.32
C GLU A 107 -20.10 33.79 2.77
N THR A 108 -21.36 34.04 3.18
CA THR A 108 -22.32 33.06 3.74
C THR A 108 -22.90 32.08 2.72
N ARG A 109 -22.27 31.89 1.55
CA ARG A 109 -22.72 30.93 0.52
C ARG A 109 -21.54 30.18 -0.09
N THR A 110 -21.20 29.06 0.53
CA THR A 110 -20.27 28.06 -0.02
C THR A 110 -20.87 27.47 -1.30
N LYS A 111 -20.47 27.97 -2.47
CA LYS A 111 -20.69 27.28 -3.75
C LYS A 111 -19.45 26.43 -4.04
N VAL A 112 -19.63 25.11 -4.08
CA VAL A 112 -18.67 24.16 -4.63
C VAL A 112 -18.65 24.37 -6.15
N ILE A 113 -17.51 24.82 -6.71
CA ILE A 113 -17.39 25.21 -8.13
C ILE A 113 -16.71 24.13 -8.99
N PHE A 114 -16.27 23.00 -8.41
CA PHE A 114 -15.70 21.90 -9.18
C PHE A 114 -16.57 20.64 -9.08
N ASP A 115 -17.40 20.40 -10.09
CA ASP A 115 -17.99 19.09 -10.39
C ASP A 115 -17.60 18.73 -11.84
N ASN A 116 -16.56 17.92 -12.00
CA ASN A 116 -16.04 17.52 -13.31
C ASN A 116 -16.76 16.25 -13.81
N LYS A 117 -18.10 16.28 -13.86
CA LYS A 117 -18.90 15.26 -14.56
C LYS A 117 -19.17 15.71 -15.98
N ARG A 118 -18.40 15.17 -16.93
CA ARG A 118 -18.77 15.12 -18.35
C ARG A 118 -20.16 14.49 -18.47
N GLN A 119 -21.15 15.29 -18.85
CA GLN A 119 -22.47 14.85 -19.28
C GLN A 119 -22.35 14.05 -20.59
N SER A 120 -22.52 12.73 -20.49
CA SER A 120 -22.84 11.87 -21.62
C SER A 120 -24.35 11.77 -21.73
N SER A 121 -24.98 12.63 -22.52
CA SER A 121 -26.38 12.50 -22.91
C SER A 121 -26.50 11.56 -24.11
N SER A 122 -27.20 10.43 -23.94
CA SER A 122 -27.86 9.76 -25.07
C SER A 122 -29.26 9.31 -24.65
N GLU A 123 -30.24 10.10 -25.08
CA GLU A 123 -31.62 9.70 -25.27
C GLU A 123 -31.67 8.62 -26.37
N THR A 124 -32.40 7.51 -26.15
CA THR A 124 -33.36 6.99 -27.15
C THR A 124 -34.24 5.91 -26.52
N ASP A 125 -35.54 6.19 -26.58
CA ASP A 125 -36.66 5.31 -26.30
C ASP A 125 -36.82 4.15 -27.30
N ASN A 126 -37.45 3.07 -26.81
CA ASN A 126 -38.42 2.17 -27.46
C ASN A 126 -38.22 1.75 -28.94
N PHE A 127 -38.16 0.43 -29.21
CA PHE A 127 -39.25 -0.26 -29.92
C PHE A 127 -39.12 -1.80 -29.82
N SER A 128 -40.26 -2.41 -29.49
CA SER A 128 -40.59 -3.82 -29.56
C SER A 128 -40.86 -4.24 -31.01
N GLN A 129 -40.35 -5.38 -31.48
CA GLN A 129 -41.16 -6.46 -32.08
C GLN A 129 -40.34 -7.65 -32.60
N GLU A 130 -40.90 -8.82 -32.35
CA GLU A 130 -40.64 -10.13 -32.97
C GLU A 130 -40.64 -10.06 -34.51
N PHE A 131 -39.81 -10.87 -35.17
CA PHE A 131 -40.33 -11.86 -36.13
C PHE A 131 -39.29 -12.92 -36.49
N ASP A 132 -39.83 -14.11 -36.65
CA ASP A 132 -39.21 -15.41 -36.88
C ASP A 132 -39.04 -15.69 -38.39
N LYS A 133 -38.18 -16.66 -38.71
CA LYS A 133 -38.12 -17.51 -39.94
C LYS A 133 -37.46 -17.03 -41.25
N ALA A 134 -36.31 -17.67 -41.49
CA ALA A 134 -36.08 -18.69 -42.54
C ALA A 134 -35.56 -18.30 -43.94
N THR A 135 -34.72 -19.25 -44.41
CA THR A 135 -34.45 -19.74 -45.78
C THR A 135 -33.30 -19.13 -46.60
N GLU A 136 -32.26 -19.98 -46.78
CA GLU A 136 -31.52 -20.31 -48.04
C GLU A 136 -30.78 -19.19 -48.80
N SER A 137 -29.67 -19.39 -49.52
CA SER A 137 -28.67 -20.44 -49.71
C SER A 137 -27.58 -19.82 -50.66
N LEU A 138 -26.49 -20.56 -50.91
CA LEU A 138 -25.45 -20.36 -51.94
C LEU A 138 -24.36 -19.32 -51.60
N THR A 139 -23.05 -19.51 -51.79
CA THR A 139 -22.24 -20.59 -52.37
C THR A 139 -20.77 -20.24 -52.10
N SER A 140 -20.03 -21.20 -51.55
CA SER A 140 -18.76 -21.71 -52.10
C SER A 140 -17.65 -20.75 -52.53
N THR A 141 -16.49 -20.80 -51.85
CA THR A 141 -15.21 -21.10 -52.52
C THR A 141 -14.23 -21.73 -51.52
N GLU A 142 -13.79 -22.92 -51.89
CA GLU A 142 -12.86 -23.88 -51.29
C GLU A 142 -11.40 -23.52 -51.67
N LEU A 143 -10.40 -23.61 -50.76
CA LEU A 143 -9.30 -24.62 -50.67
C LEU A 143 -8.04 -23.90 -50.10
N PRO A 144 -6.91 -24.57 -49.71
CA PRO A 144 -6.75 -25.72 -48.80
C PRO A 144 -5.53 -25.64 -47.84
N LEU A 145 -5.61 -26.36 -46.70
CA LEU A 145 -4.63 -27.25 -45.97
C LEU A 145 -3.09 -27.02 -46.07
N PRO A 146 -2.24 -27.42 -45.08
CA PRO A 146 -2.42 -28.56 -44.14
C PRO A 146 -1.94 -28.31 -42.67
N ILE A 147 -2.63 -28.81 -41.64
CA ILE A 147 -2.39 -30.09 -40.93
C ILE A 147 -0.92 -30.55 -40.85
N LEU A 148 -0.35 -30.50 -39.65
CA LEU A 148 0.59 -31.53 -39.22
C LEU A 148 0.54 -31.77 -37.70
N ASN A 149 0.37 -33.05 -37.39
CA ASN A 149 0.35 -33.69 -36.08
C ASN A 149 1.75 -33.77 -35.47
N ALA A 150 1.84 -33.64 -34.13
CA ALA A 150 2.52 -34.59 -33.22
C ALA A 150 2.51 -33.98 -31.80
N LYS A 151 1.81 -34.55 -30.82
CA LYS A 151 2.30 -35.58 -29.88
C LYS A 151 3.70 -35.27 -29.30
N TYR A 152 3.70 -34.59 -28.15
CA TYR A 152 4.83 -34.60 -27.21
C TYR A 152 4.84 -35.88 -26.37
N PRO A 153 5.98 -36.55 -26.21
CA PRO A 153 6.23 -37.49 -25.14
C PRO A 153 6.87 -36.79 -23.93
N SER A 154 6.51 -37.32 -22.77
CA SER A 154 7.03 -37.03 -21.44
C SER A 154 8.55 -37.26 -21.32
N SER A 155 9.27 -36.36 -20.66
CA SER A 155 10.49 -36.75 -19.91
C SER A 155 10.77 -35.84 -18.71
N THR A 156 10.60 -36.43 -17.54
CA THR A 156 11.59 -36.60 -16.47
C THR A 156 12.71 -35.56 -16.30
N GLY A 157 12.62 -34.82 -15.19
CA GLY A 157 13.65 -34.77 -14.14
C GLY A 157 14.97 -34.07 -14.45
N LYS A 158 15.01 -32.75 -14.25
CA LYS A 158 16.20 -32.04 -13.81
C LYS A 158 15.84 -31.15 -12.62
N ASN A 159 16.42 -31.46 -11.48
CA ASN A 159 16.34 -30.66 -10.26
C ASN A 159 16.93 -29.28 -10.54
N VAL A 160 16.06 -28.28 -10.56
CA VAL A 160 16.43 -26.87 -10.43
C VAL A 160 16.72 -26.64 -8.95
N PHE A 161 18.00 -26.48 -8.61
CA PHE A 161 18.39 -25.92 -7.32
C PHE A 161 18.07 -24.42 -7.35
N CYS A 162 16.97 -24.07 -6.72
CA CYS A 162 16.57 -22.69 -6.45
C CYS A 162 17.44 -22.16 -5.30
N TYR A 163 18.51 -21.43 -5.63
CA TYR A 163 19.24 -20.61 -4.64
C TYR A 163 18.70 -19.19 -4.72
N THR A 164 17.56 -18.96 -4.07
CA THR A 164 17.08 -17.61 -3.72
C THR A 164 16.13 -17.75 -2.53
N CYS A 165 16.71 -17.98 -1.36
CA CYS A 165 16.09 -17.66 -0.09
C CYS A 165 17.23 -17.48 0.93
N PRO A 166 17.34 -16.34 1.62
CA PRO A 166 18.23 -16.23 2.76
C PRO A 166 17.77 -17.24 3.79
N GLU A 167 18.69 -18.11 4.19
CA GLU A 167 18.51 -19.14 5.18
C GLU A 167 18.47 -18.50 6.58
N VAL A 168 17.43 -17.69 6.85
CA VAL A 168 17.09 -17.20 8.19
C VAL A 168 15.57 -17.16 8.31
N VAL A 169 15.06 -17.95 9.27
CA VAL A 169 13.67 -18.06 9.75
C VAL A 169 12.75 -19.03 9.01
N HIS A 170 13.09 -20.32 9.05
CA HIS A 170 12.16 -21.44 8.83
C HIS A 170 11.38 -21.84 10.11
N HIS A 171 10.96 -20.86 10.92
CA HIS A 171 10.22 -21.10 12.18
C HIS A 171 8.82 -20.49 12.26
N MET A 172 8.23 -20.06 11.14
CA MET A 172 6.87 -19.46 11.11
C MET A 172 5.88 -20.26 10.24
N THR A 173 5.94 -21.60 10.27
CA THR A 173 4.95 -22.48 9.60
C THR A 173 3.67 -22.71 10.40
N ASP A 174 3.47 -22.04 11.53
CA ASP A 174 2.39 -22.39 12.48
C ASP A 174 1.27 -21.33 12.62
N HIS A 175 1.30 -20.24 11.85
CA HIS A 175 0.22 -19.24 11.90
C HIS A 175 -0.96 -19.54 10.97
N GLY A 176 -0.87 -20.58 10.13
CA GLY A 176 -2.00 -21.04 9.32
C GLY A 176 -3.18 -21.50 10.18
N GLU A 177 -2.87 -22.21 11.28
CA GLU A 177 -3.87 -22.69 12.23
C GLU A 177 -4.56 -21.54 12.96
N GLU A 178 -3.86 -20.44 13.23
CA GLU A 178 -4.42 -19.27 13.94
C GLU A 178 -5.43 -18.51 13.06
N TYR A 179 -5.13 -18.35 11.76
CA TYR A 179 -6.08 -17.76 10.80
C TYR A 179 -7.28 -18.67 10.55
N GLU A 180 -7.07 -19.98 10.44
CA GLU A 180 -8.15 -20.95 10.27
C GLU A 180 -9.04 -21.01 11.52
N TYR A 181 -8.45 -20.99 12.72
CA TYR A 181 -9.18 -20.92 13.99
C TYR A 181 -10.00 -19.63 14.11
N ARG A 182 -9.41 -18.48 13.74
CA ARG A 182 -10.11 -17.19 13.74
C ARG A 182 -11.28 -17.18 12.74
N ALA A 183 -11.08 -17.70 11.54
CA ALA A 183 -12.13 -17.83 10.53
C ALA A 183 -13.27 -18.74 11.02
N ASN A 184 -12.94 -19.89 11.61
CA ASN A 184 -13.92 -20.82 12.17
C ASN A 184 -14.72 -20.21 13.33
N ASN A 185 -14.08 -19.44 14.21
CA ASN A 185 -14.76 -18.72 15.28
C ASN A 185 -15.71 -17.63 14.75
N LEU A 186 -15.30 -16.89 13.72
CA LEU A 186 -16.16 -15.92 13.03
C LEU A 186 -17.38 -16.60 12.43
N VAL A 187 -17.20 -17.73 11.72
CA VAL A 187 -18.31 -18.51 11.14
C VAL A 187 -19.26 -19.01 12.25
N LYS A 188 -18.72 -19.50 13.37
CA LYS A 188 -19.53 -19.93 14.52
C LYS A 188 -20.35 -18.78 15.11
N LYS A 189 -19.74 -17.62 15.31
CA LYS A 189 -20.44 -16.40 15.80
C LYS A 189 -21.51 -15.93 14.83
N LEU A 190 -21.26 -16.01 13.53
CA LEU A 190 -22.23 -15.64 12.50
C LEU A 190 -23.46 -16.57 12.51
N ARG A 191 -23.26 -17.87 12.74
CA ARG A 191 -24.35 -18.85 12.91
C ARG A 191 -25.15 -18.59 14.20
N GLU A 192 -24.49 -18.25 15.29
CA GLU A 192 -25.11 -17.91 16.57
C GLU A 192 -25.99 -16.65 16.46
N ILE A 193 -25.48 -15.60 15.80
CA ILE A 193 -26.25 -14.38 15.51
C ILE A 193 -27.46 -14.69 14.62
N LYS A 194 -27.29 -15.52 13.58
CA LYS A 194 -28.40 -15.92 12.70
C LYS A 194 -29.48 -16.69 13.46
N MET A 195 -29.10 -17.53 14.42
CA MET A 195 -30.03 -18.25 15.30
C MET A 195 -30.77 -17.30 16.25
N GLN A 196 -30.07 -16.34 16.87
CA GLN A 196 -30.69 -15.32 17.72
C GLN A 196 -31.66 -14.44 16.95
N ASN A 197 -31.30 -13.99 15.74
CA ASN A 197 -32.19 -13.22 14.87
C ASN A 197 -33.46 -14.01 14.53
N MET A 198 -33.36 -15.33 14.29
CA MET A 198 -34.53 -16.18 14.06
C MET A 198 -35.44 -16.28 15.29
N LEU A 199 -34.87 -16.37 16.49
CA LEU A 199 -35.65 -16.40 17.74
C LEU A 199 -36.35 -15.06 17.99
N LEU A 200 -35.64 -13.95 17.82
CA LEU A 200 -36.22 -12.60 17.92
C LEU A 200 -37.34 -12.40 16.90
N GLN A 201 -37.17 -12.87 15.66
CA GLN A 201 -38.22 -12.79 14.65
C GLN A 201 -39.50 -13.54 15.09
N LYS A 202 -39.34 -14.73 15.71
CA LYS A 202 -40.48 -15.50 16.24
C LYS A 202 -41.16 -14.79 17.39
N GLU A 203 -40.39 -14.20 18.30
CA GLU A 203 -40.92 -13.43 19.43
C GLU A 203 -41.65 -12.17 18.95
N LEU A 204 -41.11 -11.48 17.94
CA LEU A 204 -41.74 -10.30 17.34
C LEU A 204 -43.07 -10.65 16.67
N VAL A 205 -43.15 -11.81 16.00
CA VAL A 205 -44.42 -12.33 15.46
C VAL A 205 -45.39 -12.65 16.59
N ALA A 206 -44.96 -13.33 17.66
CA ALA A 206 -45.82 -13.65 18.80
C ALA A 206 -46.36 -12.38 19.50
N LEU A 207 -45.53 -11.37 19.73
CA LEU A 207 -45.96 -10.08 20.29
C LEU A 207 -46.92 -9.33 19.36
N LYS A 208 -46.73 -9.44 18.04
CA LYS A 208 -47.65 -8.86 17.06
C LYS A 208 -49.01 -9.54 17.11
N ASP A 209 -49.04 -10.86 17.32
CA ASP A 209 -50.28 -11.63 17.48
C ASP A 209 -50.96 -11.31 18.83
N GLU A 210 -50.23 -11.19 19.94
CA GLU A 210 -50.76 -10.74 21.23
C GLU A 210 -51.35 -9.32 21.15
N SER A 211 -50.67 -8.40 20.46
CA SER A 211 -51.17 -7.03 20.26
C SER A 211 -52.46 -7.00 19.43
N LYS A 212 -52.59 -7.88 18.43
CA LYS A 212 -53.83 -8.03 17.67
C LYS A 212 -54.98 -8.52 18.56
N HIS A 213 -54.71 -9.45 19.48
CA HIS A 213 -55.73 -9.93 20.43
C HIS A 213 -56.23 -8.84 21.39
N LEU A 214 -55.33 -8.02 21.95
CA LEU A 214 -55.70 -6.92 22.84
C LEU A 214 -56.61 -5.87 22.18
N LYS A 215 -56.36 -5.55 20.89
CA LYS A 215 -57.20 -4.62 20.13
C LYS A 215 -58.58 -5.19 19.79
N GLN A 216 -58.72 -6.50 19.78
CA GLN A 216 -59.98 -7.17 19.48
C GLN A 216 -60.94 -7.14 20.69
N ASP A 217 -60.40 -7.13 21.91
CA ASP A 217 -61.19 -7.00 23.15
C ASP A 217 -61.71 -5.57 23.38
N GLU A 218 -60.97 -4.54 22.97
CA GLU A 218 -61.47 -3.14 23.02
C GLU A 218 -62.64 -2.90 22.06
N SER A 219 -62.71 -3.63 20.94
CA SER A 219 -63.80 -3.52 19.94
C SER A 219 -65.15 -4.03 20.46
N ILE A 220 -65.19 -4.83 21.53
CA ILE A 220 -66.45 -5.36 22.08
C ILE A 220 -67.18 -4.29 22.91
N TYR A 221 -66.47 -3.31 23.46
CA TYR A 221 -67.04 -2.26 24.32
C TYR A 221 -67.76 -1.13 23.56
N GLU A 222 -67.59 -1.02 22.24
CA GLU A 222 -68.21 0.05 21.44
C GLU A 222 -69.67 -0.27 21.01
N CYS A 223 -70.18 -1.46 21.34
CA CYS A 223 -71.55 -1.87 21.00
C CYS A 223 -72.58 -1.65 22.14
N VAL A 224 -72.14 -1.28 23.35
CA VAL A 224 -73.03 -1.16 24.53
C VAL A 224 -73.55 0.27 24.76
N THR A 225 -73.00 1.30 24.10
CA THR A 225 -73.35 2.71 24.36
C THR A 225 -74.49 3.29 23.50
N LYS A 226 -75.25 2.45 22.76
CA LYS A 226 -76.36 2.88 21.88
C LYS A 226 -77.76 2.46 22.34
N VAL A 227 -78.01 2.36 23.64
CA VAL A 227 -79.36 2.12 24.19
C VAL A 227 -79.65 3.13 25.30
N ASP A 228 -79.82 4.40 24.95
CA ASP A 228 -80.49 5.37 25.83
C ASP A 228 -80.91 6.58 25.01
N ASN A 229 -82.18 6.59 24.57
CA ASN A 229 -82.93 7.83 24.26
C ASN A 229 -84.39 7.60 23.80
N ALA A 230 -84.93 6.37 23.84
CA ALA A 230 -86.27 6.09 23.31
C ALA A 230 -87.39 5.85 24.36
N THR A 231 -87.15 6.06 25.66
CA THR A 231 -88.13 5.62 26.70
C THR A 231 -88.54 6.69 27.72
N SER A 232 -88.70 7.97 27.33
CA SER A 232 -89.10 9.04 28.28
C SER A 232 -90.41 9.79 27.97
N ALA A 233 -91.26 9.30 27.07
CA ALA A 233 -92.45 10.07 26.68
C ALA A 233 -93.74 9.26 26.51
N PHE A 234 -94.23 8.55 27.55
CA PHE A 234 -95.68 8.32 27.68
C PHE A 234 -96.11 7.76 29.05
N ILE A 235 -96.39 8.61 30.05
CA ILE A 235 -97.34 8.25 31.13
C ILE A 235 -98.20 9.49 31.45
N ARG A 236 -99.43 9.49 30.95
CA ARG A 236 -100.49 10.45 31.34
C ARG A 236 -101.37 9.81 32.43
N THR A 237 -101.42 10.50 33.57
CA THR A 237 -102.59 10.77 34.43
C THR A 237 -103.61 9.65 34.66
N ASN A 238 -103.51 8.96 35.81
CA ASN A 238 -104.41 9.08 36.96
C ASN A 238 -104.23 7.86 37.88
N GLU A 239 -103.82 8.08 39.13
CA GLU A 239 -104.37 7.43 40.36
C GLU A 239 -103.42 7.62 41.56
N SER A 240 -103.99 8.06 42.69
CA SER A 240 -103.46 8.05 44.07
C SER A 240 -102.20 8.89 44.40
N ASN A 241 -102.39 9.99 45.14
CA ASN A 241 -101.33 10.89 45.65
C ASN A 241 -100.27 10.23 46.57
N ILE A 242 -100.53 9.01 47.08
CA ILE A 242 -99.64 8.29 48.00
C ILE A 242 -98.58 7.49 47.23
N THR A 243 -98.94 6.82 46.13
CA THR A 243 -98.01 6.08 45.27
C THR A 243 -97.07 7.00 44.50
N LEU A 244 -97.55 8.18 44.07
CA LEU A 244 -96.69 9.18 43.42
C LEU A 244 -95.60 9.72 44.34
N LYS A 245 -95.91 10.00 45.62
CA LYS A 245 -94.91 10.41 46.61
C LYS A 245 -93.89 9.31 46.88
N SER A 246 -94.35 8.05 47.00
CA SER A 246 -93.46 6.89 47.18
C SER A 246 -92.51 6.71 45.99
N LEU A 247 -93.02 6.81 44.75
CA LEU A 247 -92.20 6.76 43.53
C LEU A 247 -91.20 7.92 43.45
N LYS A 248 -91.58 9.12 43.90
CA LYS A 248 -90.67 10.27 43.95
C LYS A 248 -89.54 10.05 44.96
N CYS A 249 -89.83 9.50 46.14
CA CYS A 249 -88.79 9.14 47.11
C CYS A 249 -87.87 8.05 46.56
N GLN A 250 -88.40 7.00 45.93
CA GLN A 250 -87.59 5.95 45.29
C GLN A 250 -86.72 6.50 44.16
N LEU A 251 -87.25 7.41 43.34
CA LEU A 251 -86.45 8.07 42.30
C LEU A 251 -85.31 8.89 42.90
N GLN A 252 -85.56 9.59 44.01
CA GLN A 252 -84.52 10.35 44.71
C GLN A 252 -83.46 9.40 45.30
N GLU A 253 -83.85 8.31 45.95
CA GLU A 253 -82.91 7.29 46.47
C GLU A 253 -82.05 6.69 45.35
N VAL A 254 -82.65 6.39 44.20
CA VAL A 254 -81.92 5.92 43.01
C VAL A 254 -80.98 7.00 42.46
N GLN A 255 -81.39 8.27 42.46
CA GLN A 255 -80.52 9.38 42.05
C GLN A 255 -79.35 9.58 43.01
N ASP A 256 -79.57 9.52 44.32
CA ASP A 256 -78.53 9.66 45.34
C ASP A 256 -77.57 8.46 45.30
N SER A 257 -78.10 7.25 45.11
CA SER A 257 -77.32 6.04 44.89
C SER A 257 -76.46 6.14 43.62
N ARG A 258 -77.03 6.62 42.50
CA ARG A 258 -76.31 6.89 41.25
C ARG A 258 -75.17 7.90 41.48
N ASN A 259 -75.44 9.01 42.18
CA ASN A 259 -74.43 10.03 42.46
C ASN A 259 -73.28 9.46 43.32
N THR A 260 -73.61 8.62 44.31
CA THR A 260 -72.62 7.91 45.12
C THR A 260 -71.78 6.96 44.27
N LEU A 261 -72.40 6.21 43.35
CA LEU A 261 -71.69 5.32 42.43
C LEU A 261 -70.75 6.10 41.49
N ILE A 262 -71.21 7.24 40.97
CA ILE A 262 -70.38 8.13 40.14
C ILE A 262 -69.17 8.64 40.93
N GLN A 263 -69.36 9.05 42.19
CA GLN A 263 -68.24 9.46 43.05
C GLN A 263 -67.25 8.32 43.30
N THR A 264 -67.73 7.11 43.56
CA THR A 264 -66.88 5.92 43.72
C THR A 264 -66.11 5.61 42.44
N ILE A 265 -66.76 5.68 41.26
CA ILE A 265 -66.10 5.48 39.97
C ILE A 265 -64.99 6.51 39.78
N ASN A 266 -65.26 7.79 40.02
CA ASN A 266 -64.24 8.83 39.89
C ASN A 266 -63.05 8.60 40.85
N SER A 267 -63.33 8.23 42.10
CA SER A 267 -62.27 7.92 43.08
C SER A 267 -61.41 6.72 42.66
N LEU A 268 -62.04 5.66 42.14
CA LEU A 268 -61.31 4.48 41.63
C LEU A 268 -60.51 4.81 40.37
N GLN A 269 -61.01 5.73 39.55
CA GLN A 269 -60.32 6.18 38.35
C GLN A 269 -59.09 7.02 38.69
N ASP A 270 -59.19 7.90 39.68
CA ASP A 270 -58.04 8.65 40.23
C ASP A 270 -56.98 7.71 40.84
N GLU A 271 -57.41 6.68 41.59
CA GLU A 271 -56.50 5.65 42.13
C GLU A 271 -55.81 4.85 41.01
N LEU A 272 -56.54 4.49 39.96
CA LEU A 272 -56.00 3.78 38.81
C LEU A 272 -54.95 4.63 38.07
N ASP A 273 -55.24 5.91 37.84
CA ASP A 273 -54.32 6.86 37.21
C ASP A 273 -53.06 7.06 38.06
N HIS A 274 -53.20 7.18 39.38
CA HIS A 274 -52.06 7.28 40.29
C HIS A 274 -51.18 6.02 40.26
N ILE A 275 -51.79 4.82 40.24
CA ILE A 275 -51.05 3.55 40.11
C ILE A 275 -50.33 3.46 38.76
N ASN A 276 -50.98 3.90 37.68
CA ASN A 276 -50.40 3.91 36.34
C ASN A 276 -49.21 4.88 36.26
N GLU A 277 -49.33 6.08 36.81
CA GLU A 277 -48.23 7.05 36.88
C GLU A 277 -47.05 6.51 37.70
N LYS A 278 -47.32 5.88 38.85
CA LYS A 278 -46.29 5.25 39.68
C LYS A 278 -45.55 4.14 38.92
N LYS A 279 -46.28 3.25 38.23
CA LYS A 279 -45.68 2.18 37.42
C LYS A 279 -44.83 2.74 36.26
N LYS A 280 -45.30 3.81 35.63
CA LYS A 280 -44.56 4.49 34.57
C LYS A 280 -43.23 5.04 35.11
N ASN A 281 -43.24 5.71 36.27
CA ASN A 281 -42.02 6.22 36.90
C ASN A 281 -41.06 5.09 37.30
N GLU A 282 -41.57 3.97 37.85
CA GLU A 282 -40.75 2.78 38.16
C GLU A 282 -40.10 2.18 36.89
N GLN A 283 -40.83 2.17 35.77
CA GLN A 283 -40.30 1.73 34.48
C GLN A 283 -39.19 2.66 33.97
N GLU A 284 -39.40 3.98 34.03
CA GLU A 284 -38.39 4.98 33.64
C GLU A 284 -37.13 4.88 34.51
N ASP A 285 -37.28 4.66 35.82
CA ASP A 285 -36.16 4.46 36.76
C ASP A 285 -35.38 3.18 36.45
N LEU A 286 -36.06 2.08 36.15
CA LEU A 286 -35.42 0.81 35.75
C LEU A 286 -34.69 0.97 34.42
N GLU A 287 -35.28 1.66 33.45
CA GLU A 287 -34.66 1.93 32.16
C GLU A 287 -33.39 2.80 32.32
N ALA A 288 -33.45 3.84 33.15
CA ALA A 288 -32.30 4.70 33.46
C ALA A 288 -31.17 3.91 34.14
N LYS A 289 -31.50 3.06 35.11
CA LYS A 289 -30.52 2.17 35.78
C LYS A 289 -29.86 1.21 34.78
N HIS A 290 -30.64 0.59 33.91
CA HIS A 290 -30.10 -0.32 32.90
C HIS A 290 -29.19 0.40 31.89
N LYS A 291 -29.58 1.59 31.43
CA LYS A 291 -28.73 2.44 30.57
C LYS A 291 -27.41 2.79 31.24
N LEU A 292 -27.43 3.14 32.54
CA LEU A 292 -26.22 3.45 33.30
C LEU A 292 -25.30 2.23 33.43
N GLU A 293 -25.86 1.06 33.70
CA GLU A 293 -25.08 -0.18 33.81
C GLU A 293 -24.45 -0.57 32.47
N LEU A 294 -25.18 -0.39 31.37
CA LEU A 294 -24.64 -0.59 30.01
C LEU A 294 -23.45 0.33 29.72
N ILE A 295 -23.53 1.60 30.16
CA ILE A 295 -22.42 2.56 30.03
C ILE A 295 -21.21 2.12 30.86
N LYS A 296 -21.42 1.65 32.09
CA LYS A 296 -20.33 1.14 32.95
C LYS A 296 -19.63 -0.06 32.32
N VAL A 297 -20.39 -1.07 31.88
CA VAL A 297 -19.84 -2.27 31.23
C VAL A 297 -19.09 -1.90 29.95
N ARG A 298 -19.65 -1.02 29.12
CA ARG A 298 -18.98 -0.53 27.90
C ARG A 298 -17.69 0.23 28.22
N THR A 299 -17.67 1.02 29.29
CA THR A 299 -16.48 1.77 29.72
C THR A 299 -15.40 0.84 30.26
N ALA A 300 -15.77 -0.14 31.08
CA ALA A 300 -14.85 -1.17 31.59
C ALA A 300 -14.20 -1.96 30.45
N ALA A 301 -15.00 -2.45 29.48
CA ALA A 301 -14.48 -3.18 28.33
C ALA A 301 -13.52 -2.33 27.46
N ARG A 302 -13.77 -1.02 27.32
CA ARG A 302 -12.86 -0.10 26.63
C ARG A 302 -11.55 0.08 27.39
N GLU A 303 -11.59 0.23 28.72
CA GLU A 303 -10.37 0.37 29.52
C GLU A 303 -9.53 -0.91 29.52
N GLU A 304 -10.16 -2.08 29.63
CA GLU A 304 -9.47 -3.38 29.49
C GLU A 304 -8.79 -3.52 28.13
N THR A 305 -9.48 -3.14 27.06
CA THR A 305 -8.91 -3.15 25.70
C THR A 305 -7.74 -2.20 25.57
N LYS A 306 -7.84 -1.00 26.17
CA LYS A 306 -6.77 0.00 26.18
C LYS A 306 -5.54 -0.50 26.94
N VAL A 307 -5.73 -1.04 28.16
CA VAL A 307 -4.66 -1.62 28.98
C VAL A 307 -3.98 -2.78 28.24
N PHE A 308 -4.74 -3.63 27.55
CA PHE A 308 -4.19 -4.72 26.73
C PHE A 308 -3.28 -4.20 25.61
N PHE A 309 -3.72 -3.17 24.86
CA PHE A 309 -2.89 -2.59 23.79
C PHE A 309 -1.68 -1.82 24.31
N GLU A 310 -1.81 -1.09 25.43
CA GLU A 310 -0.68 -0.44 26.09
C GLU A 310 0.38 -1.46 26.51
N LYS A 311 -0.03 -2.58 27.11
CA LYS A 311 0.89 -3.67 27.45
C LYS A 311 1.59 -4.25 26.21
N LYS A 312 0.86 -4.47 25.12
CA LYS A 312 1.42 -4.99 23.86
C LYS A 312 2.41 -4.01 23.22
N ILE A 313 2.15 -2.71 23.32
CA ILE A 313 3.08 -1.66 22.86
C ILE A 313 4.36 -1.69 23.70
N GLU A 314 4.25 -1.85 25.02
CA GLU A 314 5.41 -1.91 25.91
C GLU A 314 6.27 -3.15 25.69
N GLU A 315 5.63 -4.33 25.51
CA GLU A 315 6.34 -5.57 25.15
C GLU A 315 7.09 -5.44 23.81
N LEU A 316 6.47 -4.77 22.83
CA LEU A 316 7.09 -4.51 21.53
C LEU A 316 8.28 -3.54 21.65
N ARG A 317 8.14 -2.48 22.46
CA ARG A 317 9.24 -1.54 22.76
C ARG A 317 10.43 -2.26 23.37
N HIS A 318 10.19 -3.10 24.38
CA HIS A 318 11.25 -3.87 25.03
C HIS A 318 11.96 -4.81 24.05
N THR A 319 11.20 -5.47 23.16
CA THR A 319 11.78 -6.35 22.13
C THR A 319 12.70 -5.59 21.16
N TYR A 320 12.31 -4.38 20.75
CA TYR A 320 13.15 -3.54 19.90
C TYR A 320 14.39 -3.03 20.63
N GLU A 321 14.25 -2.64 21.90
CA GLU A 321 15.38 -2.21 22.73
C GLU A 321 16.42 -3.33 22.88
N GLU A 322 15.99 -4.56 23.21
CA GLU A 322 16.90 -5.71 23.25
C GLU A 322 17.59 -5.99 21.90
N THR A 323 16.88 -5.76 20.79
CA THR A 323 17.44 -5.99 19.46
C THR A 323 18.49 -4.93 19.12
N ILE A 324 18.24 -3.67 19.49
CA ILE A 324 19.20 -2.57 19.35
C ILE A 324 20.45 -2.87 20.18
N ASP A 325 20.29 -3.28 21.43
CA ASP A 325 21.41 -3.64 22.31
C ASP A 325 22.25 -4.78 21.73
N LYS A 326 21.60 -5.85 21.23
CA LYS A 326 22.29 -6.97 20.56
C LYS A 326 23.08 -6.52 19.32
N ILE A 327 22.51 -5.62 18.51
CA ILE A 327 23.19 -5.07 17.33
C ILE A 327 24.38 -4.21 17.77
N GLN A 328 24.23 -3.39 18.80
CA GLN A 328 25.28 -2.53 19.33
C GLN A 328 26.44 -3.33 19.93
N ASP A 329 26.14 -4.40 20.66
CA ASP A 329 27.13 -5.32 21.21
C ASP A 329 27.89 -6.06 20.09
N SER A 330 27.16 -6.54 19.07
CA SER A 330 27.77 -7.18 17.90
C SER A 330 28.70 -6.23 17.14
N ALA A 331 28.25 -4.99 16.90
CA ALA A 331 29.06 -3.96 16.26
C ALA A 331 30.31 -3.62 17.08
N SER A 332 30.15 -3.47 18.40
CA SER A 332 31.25 -3.20 19.33
C SER A 332 32.28 -4.33 19.35
N SER A 333 31.85 -5.59 19.31
CA SER A 333 32.75 -6.74 19.18
C SER A 333 33.52 -6.70 17.87
N LYS A 334 32.84 -6.48 16.73
CA LYS A 334 33.49 -6.41 15.41
C LYS A 334 34.52 -5.29 15.33
N ILE A 335 34.24 -4.12 15.92
CA ILE A 335 35.20 -3.01 15.99
C ILE A 335 36.44 -3.42 16.79
N LYS A 336 36.28 -4.11 17.92
CA LYS A 336 37.41 -4.62 18.70
C LYS A 336 38.27 -5.61 17.90
N ASP A 337 37.62 -6.53 17.17
CA ASP A 337 38.33 -7.51 16.34
C ASP A 337 39.09 -6.84 15.18
N ILE A 338 38.48 -5.86 14.51
CA ILE A 338 39.13 -5.08 13.43
C ILE A 338 40.34 -4.31 13.98
N ASN A 339 40.21 -3.68 15.14
CA ASN A 339 41.32 -2.95 15.75
C ASN A 339 42.46 -3.90 16.12
N LYS A 340 42.16 -5.07 16.68
CA LYS A 340 43.18 -6.09 16.97
C LYS A 340 43.91 -6.54 15.69
N LEU A 341 43.17 -6.85 14.62
CA LEU A 341 43.78 -7.23 13.34
C LEU A 341 44.65 -6.11 12.74
N LYS A 342 44.22 -4.85 12.90
CA LYS A 342 44.98 -3.69 12.46
C LYS A 342 46.28 -3.56 13.26
N ASP A 343 46.23 -3.71 14.57
CA ASP A 343 47.40 -3.62 15.44
C ASP A 343 48.40 -4.76 15.15
N ASP A 344 47.91 -5.99 14.97
CA ASP A 344 48.72 -7.15 14.55
C ASP A 344 49.42 -6.89 13.20
N ALA A 345 48.70 -6.30 12.24
CA ALA A 345 49.26 -5.96 10.92
C ALA A 345 50.30 -4.83 10.99
N ILE A 346 50.10 -3.83 11.86
CA ILE A 346 51.09 -2.78 12.10
C ILE A 346 52.37 -3.39 12.68
N GLU A 347 52.25 -4.27 13.68
CA GLU A 347 53.41 -4.94 14.29
C GLU A 347 54.20 -5.77 13.26
N GLU A 348 53.52 -6.49 12.36
CA GLU A 348 54.18 -7.22 11.28
C GLU A 348 54.93 -6.29 10.31
N LYS A 349 54.33 -5.15 9.96
CA LYS A 349 54.97 -4.16 9.07
C LYS A 349 56.17 -3.50 9.72
N ASP A 350 56.11 -3.19 11.01
CA ASP A 350 57.22 -2.60 11.75
C ASP A 350 58.40 -3.58 11.83
N LYS A 351 58.15 -4.87 12.12
CA LYS A 351 59.19 -5.92 12.06
C LYS A 351 59.83 -6.02 10.69
N LEU A 352 59.03 -5.92 9.62
CA LEU A 352 59.55 -5.95 8.26
C LEU A 352 60.40 -4.71 7.93
N LEU A 353 59.98 -3.52 8.37
CA LEU A 353 60.74 -2.28 8.22
C LEU A 353 62.09 -2.37 8.94
N GLU A 354 62.10 -2.84 10.19
CA GLU A 354 63.34 -3.04 10.95
C GLU A 354 64.31 -4.00 10.24
N ALA A 355 63.80 -5.10 9.69
CA ALA A 355 64.60 -6.05 8.92
C ALA A 355 65.18 -5.41 7.65
N LYS A 356 64.41 -4.57 6.94
CA LYS A 356 64.88 -3.85 5.75
C LYS A 356 65.89 -2.77 6.10
N ASP A 357 65.72 -2.05 7.20
CA ASP A 357 66.69 -1.05 7.66
C ASP A 357 68.00 -1.69 8.09
N ALA A 358 67.96 -2.86 8.73
CA ALA A 358 69.15 -3.64 9.03
C ALA A 358 69.90 -4.04 7.75
N GLU A 359 69.18 -4.48 6.72
CA GLU A 359 69.76 -4.85 5.42
C GLU A 359 70.35 -3.63 4.68
N ILE A 360 69.68 -2.47 4.71
CA ILE A 360 70.20 -1.22 4.16
C ILE A 360 71.50 -0.82 4.86
N ARG A 361 71.56 -0.90 6.20
CA ARG A 361 72.79 -0.63 6.96
C ARG A 361 73.92 -1.58 6.55
N ARG A 362 73.63 -2.88 6.44
CA ARG A 362 74.60 -3.91 6.00
C ARG A 362 75.16 -3.60 4.61
N LEU A 363 74.30 -3.27 3.65
CA LEU A 363 74.70 -2.93 2.28
C LEU A 363 75.52 -1.63 2.23
N LYS A 364 75.18 -0.62 3.03
CA LYS A 364 75.98 0.62 3.16
C LYS A 364 77.40 0.33 3.65
N THR A 365 77.56 -0.50 4.68
CA THR A 365 78.88 -0.91 5.19
C THR A 365 79.70 -1.61 4.11
N GLN A 366 79.10 -2.58 3.39
CA GLN A 366 79.79 -3.28 2.30
C GLN A 366 80.22 -2.34 1.17
N LEU A 367 79.42 -1.33 0.85
CA LEU A 367 79.75 -0.36 -0.18
C LEU A 367 80.93 0.53 0.25
N GLU A 368 80.97 0.97 1.51
CA GLU A 368 82.09 1.75 2.03
C GLU A 368 83.38 0.91 2.11
N ASP A 369 83.28 -0.37 2.49
CA ASP A 369 84.42 -1.30 2.46
C ASP A 369 84.98 -1.48 1.04
N GLN A 370 84.10 -1.65 0.03
CA GLN A 370 84.51 -1.73 -1.37
C GLN A 370 85.19 -0.45 -1.86
N LYS A 371 84.67 0.72 -1.46
CA LYS A 371 85.25 2.02 -1.78
C LYS A 371 86.62 2.21 -1.13
N ASN A 372 86.78 1.84 0.14
CA ASN A 372 88.06 1.87 0.86
C ASN A 372 89.09 0.92 0.23
N ASN A 373 88.66 -0.28 -0.19
CA ASN A 373 89.50 -1.24 -0.90
C ASN A 373 89.96 -0.68 -2.27
N LEU A 374 89.06 -0.06 -3.03
CA LEU A 374 89.40 0.60 -4.29
C LEU A 374 90.38 1.76 -4.09
N HIS A 375 90.17 2.60 -3.08
CA HIS A 375 91.07 3.69 -2.75
C HIS A 375 92.47 3.18 -2.35
N THR A 376 92.54 2.12 -1.55
CA THR A 376 93.81 1.46 -1.18
C THR A 376 94.51 0.87 -2.40
N MET A 377 93.79 0.23 -3.32
CA MET A 377 94.35 -0.27 -4.58
C MET A 377 94.88 0.88 -5.44
N LEU A 378 94.14 1.98 -5.54
CA LEU A 378 94.54 3.17 -6.31
C LEU A 378 95.82 3.80 -5.74
N ASN A 379 95.92 3.97 -4.42
CA ASN A 379 97.12 4.52 -3.77
C ASN A 379 98.36 3.63 -4.01
N LYS A 380 98.21 2.29 -3.93
CA LYS A 380 99.28 1.34 -4.28
C LYS A 380 99.71 1.43 -5.75
N PHE A 381 98.81 1.81 -6.66
CA PHE A 381 99.15 2.04 -8.07
C PHE A 381 99.95 3.33 -8.26
N ILE A 382 99.57 4.42 -7.58
CA ILE A 382 100.27 5.71 -7.63
C ILE A 382 101.70 5.59 -7.05
N GLU A 383 101.88 4.86 -5.96
CA GLU A 383 103.21 4.66 -5.35
C GLU A 383 104.18 3.87 -6.26
N LYS A 384 103.66 2.96 -7.10
CA LYS A 384 104.47 2.12 -8.00
C LYS A 384 104.81 2.77 -9.35
N SER A 385 104.29 3.96 -9.66
CA SER A 385 104.59 4.68 -10.91
C SER A 385 105.82 5.60 -10.82
N ASN A 386 106.48 5.70 -9.67
CA ASN A 386 107.69 6.51 -9.47
C ASN A 386 109.01 5.80 -9.86
N ASP A 387 108.97 4.56 -10.34
CA ASP A 387 110.13 3.86 -10.91
C ASP A 387 110.15 4.05 -12.43
N GLU A 388 111.14 4.81 -12.93
CA GLU A 388 111.43 4.99 -14.36
C GLU A 388 111.83 3.65 -15.00
N GLY A 389 110.83 2.91 -15.50
CA GLY A 389 111.06 1.61 -16.13
C GLY A 389 110.00 1.25 -17.17
N SER A 390 110.28 1.60 -18.43
CA SER A 390 109.62 1.12 -19.65
C SER A 390 108.24 1.70 -20.01
N CYS A 391 108.25 2.66 -20.95
CA CYS A 391 107.09 3.23 -21.63
C CYS A 391 106.16 2.15 -22.24
N ASP A 392 106.69 0.99 -22.61
CA ASP A 392 105.90 -0.11 -23.19
C ASP A 392 105.06 -0.85 -22.14
N ALA A 393 105.56 -0.97 -20.91
CA ALA A 393 104.79 -1.53 -19.80
C ALA A 393 103.60 -0.65 -19.42
N ILE A 394 103.74 0.67 -19.54
CA ILE A 394 102.66 1.65 -19.32
C ILE A 394 101.61 1.54 -20.43
N LYS A 395 102.03 1.45 -21.70
CA LYS A 395 101.10 1.24 -22.83
C LYS A 395 100.31 -0.06 -22.71
N LEU A 396 100.98 -1.16 -22.35
CA LEU A 396 100.30 -2.45 -22.18
C LEU A 396 99.28 -2.41 -21.02
N ARG A 397 99.62 -1.71 -19.92
CA ARG A 397 98.70 -1.48 -18.79
C ARG A 397 97.53 -0.57 -19.15
N ALA A 398 97.77 0.49 -19.93
CA ALA A 398 96.71 1.37 -20.44
C ALA A 398 95.72 0.59 -21.32
N GLN A 399 96.21 -0.25 -22.24
CA GLN A 399 95.37 -1.14 -23.04
C GLN A 399 94.58 -2.14 -22.17
N GLN A 400 95.19 -2.71 -21.12
CA GLN A 400 94.46 -3.59 -20.19
C GLN A 400 93.36 -2.85 -19.41
N LEU A 401 93.60 -1.60 -19.00
CA LEU A 401 92.59 -0.76 -18.36
C LEU A 401 91.46 -0.43 -19.32
N GLU A 402 91.75 -0.10 -20.58
CA GLU A 402 90.76 0.17 -21.62
C GLU A 402 89.86 -1.05 -21.88
N ILE A 403 90.44 -2.25 -21.95
CA ILE A 403 89.68 -3.51 -22.06
C ILE A 403 88.79 -3.73 -20.82
N ARG A 404 89.30 -3.46 -19.61
CA ARG A 404 88.52 -3.61 -18.36
C ARG A 404 87.39 -2.59 -18.29
N LEU A 405 87.63 -1.35 -18.72
CA LEU A 405 86.63 -0.29 -18.78
C LEU A 405 85.52 -0.67 -19.77
N GLY A 406 85.87 -1.15 -20.96
CA GLY A 406 84.89 -1.62 -21.94
C GLY A 406 84.07 -2.82 -21.44
N LYS A 407 84.64 -3.74 -20.65
CA LYS A 407 83.88 -4.81 -19.98
C LYS A 407 82.91 -4.26 -18.93
N LEU A 408 83.34 -3.27 -18.16
CA LEU A 408 82.52 -2.62 -17.13
C LEU A 408 81.37 -1.82 -17.73
N GLU A 409 81.61 -1.09 -18.82
CA GLU A 409 80.56 -0.39 -19.58
C GLU A 409 79.53 -1.36 -20.18
N LYS A 410 79.98 -2.48 -20.74
CA LYS A 410 79.07 -3.54 -21.23
C LYS A 410 78.24 -4.14 -20.10
N ALA A 411 78.85 -4.41 -18.94
CA ALA A 411 78.13 -4.92 -17.76
C ALA A 411 77.12 -3.89 -17.23
N LYS A 412 77.49 -2.60 -17.16
CA LYS A 412 76.61 -1.49 -16.80
C LYS A 412 75.43 -1.40 -17.76
N ALA A 413 75.67 -1.39 -19.07
CA ALA A 413 74.61 -1.34 -20.07
C ALA A 413 73.63 -2.53 -19.97
N LYS A 414 74.14 -3.75 -19.70
CA LYS A 414 73.30 -4.92 -19.43
C LYS A 414 72.45 -4.73 -18.18
N CYS A 415 73.02 -4.18 -17.11
CA CYS A 415 72.33 -3.91 -15.85
C CYS A 415 71.24 -2.85 -16.03
N THR A 416 71.53 -1.74 -16.72
CA THR A 416 70.57 -0.69 -17.08
C THR A 416 69.38 -1.28 -17.83
N LYS A 417 69.62 -2.04 -18.91
CA LYS A 417 68.55 -2.70 -19.67
C LYS A 417 67.68 -3.63 -18.82
N MET A 418 68.29 -4.37 -17.89
CA MET A 418 67.55 -5.25 -16.98
C MET A 418 66.65 -4.46 -16.02
N TYR A 419 67.13 -3.35 -15.46
CA TYR A 419 66.33 -2.51 -14.58
C TYR A 419 65.24 -1.73 -15.32
N GLU A 420 65.50 -1.25 -16.54
CA GLU A 420 64.49 -0.65 -17.41
C GLU A 420 63.36 -1.65 -17.73
N ALA A 421 63.72 -2.89 -18.09
CA ALA A 421 62.74 -3.95 -18.32
C ALA A 421 61.90 -4.25 -17.06
N LYS A 422 62.54 -4.30 -15.88
CA LYS A 422 61.85 -4.51 -14.60
C LYS A 422 60.92 -3.34 -14.25
N LEU A 423 61.34 -2.10 -14.53
CA LEU A 423 60.51 -0.92 -14.31
C LEU A 423 59.27 -0.93 -15.22
N ALA A 424 59.46 -1.27 -16.50
CA ALA A 424 58.35 -1.42 -17.44
C ALA A 424 57.38 -2.53 -17.03
N GLN A 425 57.89 -3.65 -16.51
CA GLN A 425 57.04 -4.73 -15.97
C GLN A 425 56.21 -4.23 -14.77
N LEU A 426 56.84 -3.58 -13.80
CA LEU A 426 56.13 -3.04 -12.61
C LEU A 426 55.07 -2.00 -13.00
N GLN A 427 55.32 -1.18 -14.02
CA GLN A 427 54.33 -0.24 -14.53
C GLN A 427 53.12 -0.95 -15.15
N ARG A 428 53.33 -2.05 -15.89
CA ARG A 428 52.22 -2.87 -16.41
C ARG A 428 51.43 -3.55 -15.30
N GLU A 429 52.10 -4.14 -14.32
CA GLU A 429 51.46 -4.79 -13.17
C GLU A 429 50.61 -3.77 -12.37
N LYS A 430 51.16 -2.58 -12.12
CA LYS A 430 50.41 -1.47 -11.50
C LYS A 430 49.14 -1.14 -12.30
N HIS A 431 49.26 -0.96 -13.61
CA HIS A 431 48.11 -0.61 -14.45
C HIS A 431 47.04 -1.71 -14.46
N LEU A 432 47.44 -2.98 -14.53
CA LEU A 432 46.52 -4.12 -14.45
C LEU A 432 45.79 -4.16 -13.10
N ALA A 433 46.49 -3.91 -11.99
CA ALA A 433 45.87 -3.84 -10.67
C ALA A 433 44.85 -2.68 -10.56
N GLU A 434 45.17 -1.52 -11.13
CA GLU A 434 44.27 -0.36 -11.19
C GLU A 434 43.01 -0.67 -12.01
N CYS A 435 43.15 -1.27 -13.20
CA CYS A 435 42.01 -1.72 -14.01
C CYS A 435 41.16 -2.78 -13.27
N SER A 436 41.79 -3.70 -12.53
CA SER A 436 41.08 -4.72 -11.75
C SER A 436 40.25 -4.10 -10.62
N LEU A 437 40.80 -3.12 -9.90
CA LEU A 437 40.08 -2.38 -8.86
C LEU A 437 38.92 -1.57 -9.45
N GLN A 438 39.13 -0.91 -10.59
CA GLN A 438 38.08 -0.16 -11.27
C GLN A 438 36.92 -1.08 -11.71
N LEU A 439 37.23 -2.27 -12.23
CA LEU A 439 36.22 -3.26 -12.60
C LEU A 439 35.43 -3.76 -11.38
N GLN A 440 36.11 -4.01 -10.25
CA GLN A 440 35.45 -4.41 -9.01
C GLN A 440 34.51 -3.33 -8.48
N LEU A 441 34.92 -2.07 -8.55
CA LEU A 441 34.10 -0.92 -8.14
C LEU A 441 32.87 -0.75 -9.04
N VAL A 442 33.01 -0.95 -10.35
CA VAL A 442 31.87 -0.97 -11.29
C VAL A 442 30.89 -2.11 -10.96
N ARG A 443 31.39 -3.31 -10.64
CA ARG A 443 30.54 -4.44 -10.21
C ARG A 443 29.78 -4.13 -8.92
N GLN A 444 30.45 -3.55 -7.92
CA GLN A 444 29.80 -3.16 -6.66
C GLN A 444 28.73 -2.08 -6.89
N ARG A 445 29.00 -1.08 -7.74
CA ARG A 445 27.99 -0.08 -8.11
C ARG A 445 26.79 -0.70 -8.80
N ALA A 446 27.00 -1.62 -9.73
CA ALA A 446 25.92 -2.33 -10.40
C ALA A 446 25.11 -3.19 -9.42
N GLN A 447 25.77 -3.85 -8.47
CA GLN A 447 25.10 -4.62 -7.42
C GLN A 447 24.22 -3.74 -6.54
N VAL A 448 24.75 -2.62 -6.03
CA VAL A 448 23.97 -1.68 -5.20
C VAL A 448 22.77 -1.11 -5.97
N VAL A 449 22.95 -0.77 -7.25
CA VAL A 449 21.83 -0.31 -8.09
C VAL A 449 20.76 -1.39 -8.22
N ASN A 450 21.15 -2.65 -8.47
CA ASN A 450 20.20 -3.76 -8.57
C ASN A 450 19.47 -4.02 -7.24
N GLU A 451 20.18 -4.01 -6.12
CA GLU A 451 19.59 -4.18 -4.78
C GLU A 451 18.57 -3.06 -4.49
N MET A 452 18.90 -1.80 -4.82
CA MET A 452 17.96 -0.68 -4.68
C MET A 452 16.74 -0.81 -5.60
N THR A 453 16.92 -1.30 -6.84
CA THR A 453 15.78 -1.50 -7.75
C THR A 453 14.87 -2.64 -7.30
N ASP A 454 15.45 -3.73 -6.78
CA ASP A 454 14.69 -4.88 -6.26
C ASP A 454 13.90 -4.49 -4.99
N GLU A 455 14.51 -3.73 -4.08
CA GLU A 455 13.85 -3.19 -2.88
C GLU A 455 12.70 -2.24 -3.28
N SER A 456 12.97 -1.30 -4.19
CA SER A 456 11.94 -0.39 -4.71
C SER A 456 10.79 -1.14 -5.40
N GLN A 457 11.10 -2.20 -6.15
CA GLN A 457 10.08 -3.02 -6.82
C GLN A 457 9.24 -3.82 -5.82
N ALA A 458 9.83 -4.34 -4.75
CA ALA A 458 9.11 -5.03 -3.67
C ALA A 458 8.18 -4.07 -2.91
N GLU A 459 8.64 -2.86 -2.62
CA GLU A 459 7.82 -1.80 -2.00
C GLU A 459 6.64 -1.40 -2.88
N LEU A 460 6.86 -1.25 -4.19
CA LEU A 460 5.81 -0.96 -5.17
C LEU A 460 4.77 -2.10 -5.23
N SER A 461 5.22 -3.35 -5.30
CA SER A 461 4.33 -4.52 -5.30
C SER A 461 3.49 -4.59 -4.03
N THR A 462 4.10 -4.34 -2.87
CA THR A 462 3.40 -4.34 -1.58
C THR A 462 2.36 -3.22 -1.49
N SER A 463 2.66 -2.05 -2.06
CA SER A 463 1.73 -0.92 -2.11
C SER A 463 0.57 -1.18 -3.06
N LEU A 464 0.84 -1.83 -4.20
CA LEU A 464 -0.17 -2.27 -5.16
C LEU A 464 -1.12 -3.31 -4.54
N ASP A 465 -0.60 -4.30 -3.82
CA ASP A 465 -1.42 -5.30 -3.11
C ASP A 465 -2.35 -4.65 -2.06
N LYS A 466 -1.83 -3.66 -1.32
CA LYS A 466 -2.63 -2.89 -0.35
C LYS A 466 -3.73 -2.09 -1.03
N LEU A 467 -3.44 -1.47 -2.18
CA LEU A 467 -4.41 -0.71 -2.95
C LEU A 467 -5.50 -1.62 -3.53
N GLU A 468 -5.11 -2.77 -4.09
CA GLU A 468 -6.05 -3.77 -4.60
C GLU A 468 -6.97 -4.29 -3.49
N THR A 469 -6.43 -4.54 -2.30
CA THR A 469 -7.21 -4.95 -1.13
C THR A 469 -8.23 -3.88 -0.73
N LYS A 470 -7.82 -2.61 -0.65
CA LYS A 470 -8.74 -1.49 -0.37
C LYS A 470 -9.82 -1.34 -1.44
N TYR A 471 -9.47 -1.50 -2.71
CA TYR A 471 -10.44 -1.46 -3.80
C TYR A 471 -11.48 -2.58 -3.67
N LYS A 472 -11.05 -3.81 -3.36
CA LYS A 472 -11.96 -4.93 -3.08
C LYS A 472 -12.90 -4.63 -1.91
N ASP A 473 -12.40 -4.03 -0.83
CA ASP A 473 -13.21 -3.63 0.32
C ASP A 473 -14.24 -2.54 -0.02
N ILE A 474 -13.85 -1.53 -0.81
CA ILE A 474 -14.77 -0.48 -1.27
C ILE A 474 -15.87 -1.09 -2.14
N VAL A 475 -15.51 -1.95 -3.10
CA VAL A 475 -16.48 -2.65 -3.96
C VAL A 475 -17.44 -3.51 -3.12
N ALA A 476 -16.91 -4.27 -2.15
CA ALA A 476 -17.73 -5.06 -1.24
C ALA A 476 -18.70 -4.19 -0.41
N ASN A 477 -18.24 -3.04 0.10
CA ASN A 477 -19.06 -2.10 0.84
C ASN A 477 -20.15 -1.44 -0.03
N VAL A 478 -19.84 -1.07 -1.27
CA VAL A 478 -20.81 -0.52 -2.23
C VAL A 478 -21.89 -1.57 -2.55
N GLN A 479 -21.48 -2.81 -2.80
CA GLN A 479 -22.41 -3.92 -3.02
C GLN A 479 -23.29 -4.19 -1.80
N ALA A 480 -22.72 -4.22 -0.60
CA ALA A 480 -23.46 -4.39 0.65
C ALA A 480 -24.48 -3.25 0.86
N THR A 481 -24.09 -2.01 0.61
CA THR A 481 -24.97 -0.83 0.72
C THR A 481 -26.10 -0.89 -0.30
N ALA A 482 -25.82 -1.30 -1.55
CA ALA A 482 -26.83 -1.47 -2.58
C ALA A 482 -27.84 -2.57 -2.25
N ILE A 483 -27.39 -3.70 -1.69
CA ILE A 483 -28.27 -4.78 -1.20
C ILE A 483 -29.15 -4.28 -0.06
N GLN A 484 -28.57 -3.57 0.91
CA GLN A 484 -29.30 -3.02 2.04
C GLN A 484 -30.38 -2.03 1.60
N ARG A 485 -30.09 -1.20 0.58
CA ARG A 485 -31.06 -0.26 0.02
C ARG A 485 -32.21 -0.96 -0.72
N ARG A 486 -31.91 -1.98 -1.55
CA ARG A 486 -32.96 -2.81 -2.18
C ARG A 486 -33.86 -3.47 -1.15
N MET A 487 -33.29 -3.95 -0.04
CA MET A 487 -34.06 -4.55 1.04
C MET A 487 -34.98 -3.53 1.72
N GLN A 488 -34.52 -2.30 1.94
CA GLN A 488 -35.35 -1.20 2.45
C GLN A 488 -36.47 -0.82 1.47
N ASP A 489 -36.15 -0.72 0.18
CA ASP A 489 -37.14 -0.40 -0.86
C ASP A 489 -38.21 -1.50 -0.97
N GLN A 490 -37.81 -2.77 -0.84
CA GLN A 490 -38.74 -3.90 -0.81
C GLN A 490 -39.67 -3.84 0.41
N LEU A 491 -39.15 -3.53 1.60
CA LEU A 491 -39.97 -3.34 2.81
C LEU A 491 -40.93 -2.15 2.67
N ALA A 492 -40.49 -1.07 2.02
CA ALA A 492 -41.34 0.09 1.75
C ALA A 492 -42.46 -0.25 0.76
N LEU A 493 -42.16 -1.00 -0.31
CA LEU A 493 -43.17 -1.49 -1.26
C LEU A 493 -44.17 -2.45 -0.61
N GLU A 494 -43.71 -3.37 0.24
CA GLU A 494 -44.60 -4.26 1.02
C GLU A 494 -45.52 -3.44 1.94
N SER A 495 -44.98 -2.39 2.59
CA SER A 495 -45.78 -1.47 3.41
C SER A 495 -46.83 -0.70 2.61
N ILE A 496 -46.47 -0.19 1.41
CA ILE A 496 -47.41 0.49 0.51
C ILE A 496 -48.46 -0.47 -0.01
N PHE A 497 -48.08 -1.68 -0.43
CA PHE A 497 -49.01 -2.70 -0.91
C PHE A 497 -50.02 -3.10 0.19
N GLN A 498 -49.53 -3.30 1.42
CA GLN A 498 -50.36 -3.61 2.58
C GLN A 498 -51.35 -2.47 2.90
N ALA A 499 -50.95 -1.20 2.70
CA ALA A 499 -51.81 -0.05 2.85
C ALA A 499 -52.82 0.11 1.70
N ALA A 500 -52.39 -0.09 0.44
CA ALA A 500 -53.18 0.19 -0.76
C ALA A 500 -54.22 -0.90 -1.06
N CYS A 501 -53.87 -2.17 -0.87
CA CYS A 501 -54.77 -3.27 -1.20
C CYS A 501 -55.89 -3.46 -0.18
N GLY A 502 -55.93 -2.67 0.90
CA GLY A 502 -56.97 -2.79 1.92
C GLY A 502 -57.06 -4.22 2.47
N ILE A 503 -55.97 -4.99 2.37
CA ILE A 503 -55.82 -6.30 3.00
C ILE A 503 -55.58 -6.01 4.49
N HIS A 504 -56.61 -5.46 5.11
CA HIS A 504 -56.98 -5.81 6.46
C HIS A 504 -57.08 -7.33 6.43
N GLU A 505 -56.25 -8.03 7.20
CA GLU A 505 -56.37 -9.47 7.42
C GLU A 505 -57.75 -9.75 8.03
N GLN A 506 -58.76 -9.79 7.17
CA GLN A 506 -60.10 -10.18 7.51
C GLN A 506 -60.14 -11.69 7.36
N ASN A 507 -60.23 -12.37 8.51
CA ASN A 507 -60.63 -13.77 8.67
C ASN A 507 -59.93 -14.81 7.78
N GLN A 508 -58.98 -15.54 8.37
CA GLN A 508 -58.88 -16.97 8.08
C GLN A 508 -59.27 -17.77 9.32
N MET A 509 -60.46 -18.39 9.20
CA MET A 509 -60.98 -19.42 10.10
C MET A 509 -60.06 -20.65 10.13
N PRO A 510 -60.07 -21.40 11.25
CA PRO A 510 -59.18 -22.53 11.47
C PRO A 510 -59.77 -23.80 10.85
N PHE A 511 -59.01 -24.47 9.99
CA PHE A 511 -59.26 -25.88 9.68
C PHE A 511 -58.12 -26.76 10.20
N SER A 512 -58.51 -27.59 11.16
CA SER A 512 -57.78 -28.70 11.76
C SER A 512 -57.34 -29.75 10.74
N LYS A 513 -56.08 -30.20 10.80
CA LYS A 513 -55.67 -31.58 11.19
C LYS A 513 -54.19 -31.84 10.90
N PRO A 514 -53.51 -32.67 11.73
CA PRO A 514 -52.11 -33.02 11.56
C PRO A 514 -51.98 -34.18 10.58
N ALA A 515 -51.17 -34.02 9.55
CA ALA A 515 -50.70 -35.15 8.76
C ALA A 515 -49.29 -34.93 8.22
N ARG A 516 -48.38 -35.74 8.78
CA ARG A 516 -47.49 -36.61 8.03
C ARG A 516 -46.31 -35.94 7.30
N ASN A 517 -45.19 -35.99 8.00
CA ASN A 517 -43.83 -36.19 7.48
C ASN A 517 -43.82 -36.80 6.06
N GLN A 518 -43.42 -36.01 5.08
CA GLN A 518 -42.66 -36.47 3.92
C GLN A 518 -41.60 -35.43 3.58
N ASN A 519 -40.35 -35.83 3.83
CA ASN A 519 -39.15 -35.24 3.24
C ASN A 519 -39.28 -35.27 1.72
N GLN A 520 -39.49 -34.13 1.08
CA GLN A 520 -39.13 -33.92 -0.32
C GLN A 520 -38.38 -32.60 -0.43
N SER A 521 -37.06 -32.77 -0.39
CA SER A 521 -36.05 -31.83 -0.89
C SER A 521 -36.30 -31.60 -2.38
N TYR A 522 -36.83 -30.43 -2.74
CA TYR A 522 -36.68 -29.88 -4.08
C TYR A 522 -35.63 -28.77 -4.03
N ASP A 523 -34.43 -29.22 -4.38
CA ASP A 523 -33.30 -28.44 -4.82
C ASP A 523 -33.68 -27.82 -6.18
N SER A 524 -33.65 -26.49 -6.29
CA SER A 524 -33.78 -25.80 -7.58
C SER A 524 -32.42 -25.30 -8.02
N GLU A 525 -31.72 -26.20 -8.70
CA GLU A 525 -31.06 -26.02 -9.99
C GLU A 525 -30.94 -24.57 -10.52
N ILE A 526 -30.00 -23.78 -10.01
CA ILE A 526 -29.30 -22.75 -10.82
C ILE A 526 -27.84 -22.68 -10.37
N SER A 527 -26.96 -23.49 -10.99
CA SER A 527 -25.53 -23.22 -11.27
C SER A 527 -24.76 -24.52 -11.47
N ASN A 528 -24.92 -25.16 -12.62
CA ASN A 528 -23.94 -26.12 -13.15
C ASN A 528 -23.86 -25.94 -14.67
N LEU A 529 -23.31 -24.80 -15.06
CA LEU A 529 -22.96 -24.52 -16.44
C LEU A 529 -21.55 -23.92 -16.43
N LEU A 530 -20.55 -24.78 -16.20
CA LEU A 530 -19.12 -24.64 -16.53
C LEU A 530 -18.32 -25.78 -15.87
N ARG A 531 -18.51 -27.03 -16.30
CA ARG A 531 -17.50 -28.10 -16.14
C ARG A 531 -17.74 -29.26 -17.10
N GLY A 532 -17.53 -28.99 -18.38
CA GLY A 532 -17.30 -30.03 -19.38
C GLY A 532 -15.81 -30.29 -19.52
N ASN A 533 -15.31 -31.41 -18.98
CA ASN A 533 -14.65 -32.47 -19.74
C ASN A 533 -13.99 -33.51 -18.82
N LYS A 534 -14.58 -34.72 -18.86
CA LYS A 534 -13.99 -35.99 -18.45
C LYS A 534 -13.36 -36.64 -19.68
N VAL A 535 -12.10 -37.05 -19.60
CA VAL A 535 -11.53 -38.30 -20.17
C VAL A 535 -10.22 -38.51 -19.38
N GLY A 536 -9.77 -39.66 -18.88
CA GLY A 536 -10.20 -41.05 -18.87
C GLY A 536 -9.05 -41.84 -18.20
N THR A 537 -9.40 -42.87 -17.44
CA THR A 537 -8.51 -43.74 -16.67
C THR A 537 -7.76 -44.73 -17.57
N VAL A 538 -6.41 -44.81 -17.51
CA VAL A 538 -5.63 -46.04 -17.80
C VAL A 538 -4.32 -46.06 -16.99
N ILE A 539 -3.97 -47.24 -16.48
CA ILE A 539 -2.84 -47.60 -15.62
C ILE A 539 -1.59 -47.99 -16.47
N VAL A 540 -0.39 -47.89 -15.87
CA VAL A 540 0.85 -48.72 -16.06
C VAL A 540 2.11 -48.00 -16.62
N GLY A 541 3.14 -47.86 -15.76
CA GLY A 541 4.52 -48.36 -15.99
C GLY A 541 5.62 -47.51 -16.67
N GLY A 542 6.63 -47.09 -15.89
CA GLY A 542 8.09 -47.30 -16.10
C GLY A 542 8.90 -46.61 -17.24
N GLY A 543 9.97 -45.89 -16.86
CA GLY A 543 11.31 -46.00 -17.47
C GLY A 543 11.85 -44.94 -18.47
N ASN A 544 12.95 -44.27 -18.06
CA ASN A 544 14.16 -43.85 -18.82
C ASN A 544 14.19 -42.82 -20.01
N ASN A 545 14.97 -41.74 -19.77
CA ASN A 545 16.10 -41.14 -20.53
C ASN A 545 16.02 -40.56 -21.98
N LYS A 546 16.69 -39.38 -22.12
CA LYS A 546 17.32 -38.68 -23.30
C LYS A 546 16.37 -37.96 -24.29
N SER A 547 16.72 -36.89 -25.04
CA SER A 547 17.68 -35.76 -25.03
C SER A 547 17.55 -35.01 -26.38
N PHE A 548 17.71 -33.67 -26.38
CA PHE A 548 18.11 -32.75 -27.48
C PHE A 548 17.12 -32.26 -28.58
N GLY A 549 17.13 -30.92 -28.78
CA GLY A 549 16.74 -30.12 -29.98
C GLY A 549 15.47 -29.25 -29.79
N GLU A 550 15.51 -27.94 -29.47
CA GLU A 550 15.75 -26.74 -30.35
C GLU A 550 14.83 -26.76 -31.60
N ASP A 551 13.96 -25.79 -31.94
CA ASP A 551 13.97 -24.32 -31.83
C ASP A 551 12.53 -23.73 -31.82
N SER A 552 12.28 -22.61 -31.11
CA SER A 552 11.57 -21.45 -31.66
C SER A 552 11.54 -20.25 -30.70
N LEU A 553 12.34 -19.23 -31.05
CA LEU A 553 11.98 -17.81 -31.17
C LEU A 553 10.95 -17.23 -30.18
N THR A 554 11.45 -16.50 -29.18
CA THR A 554 10.74 -15.37 -28.56
C THR A 554 11.74 -14.21 -28.42
N GLY A 555 11.42 -13.09 -29.07
CA GLY A 555 12.30 -11.93 -29.23
C GLY A 555 12.60 -11.21 -27.92
N GLY A 556 13.87 -11.27 -27.49
CA GLY A 556 14.46 -10.39 -26.49
C GLY A 556 15.50 -9.49 -27.15
N PHE A 557 15.56 -8.23 -26.73
CA PHE A 557 16.53 -7.25 -27.22
C PHE A 557 17.96 -7.67 -26.85
N CYS A 558 18.70 -8.27 -27.78
CA CYS A 558 20.13 -8.50 -27.64
C CYS A 558 20.90 -7.19 -27.87
N LEU A 559 21.56 -6.70 -26.82
CA LEU A 559 22.60 -5.70 -26.95
C LEU A 559 23.76 -6.29 -27.75
N ASN A 560 24.02 -5.69 -28.91
CA ASN A 560 24.98 -6.17 -29.89
C ASN A 560 26.42 -5.99 -29.35
N GLY A 561 27.07 -7.10 -28.97
CA GLY A 561 28.40 -7.12 -28.34
C GLY A 561 29.52 -6.56 -29.22
N GLU A 562 29.37 -6.57 -30.54
CA GLU A 562 30.32 -5.92 -31.47
C GLU A 562 30.32 -4.39 -31.35
N ARG A 563 29.19 -3.79 -30.95
CA ARG A 563 29.09 -2.32 -30.79
C ARG A 563 29.72 -1.80 -29.49
N MET A 564 29.98 -2.68 -28.53
CA MET A 564 30.73 -2.36 -27.31
C MET A 564 32.24 -2.28 -27.59
N GLY A 565 32.75 -3.00 -28.60
CA GLY A 565 34.15 -2.89 -29.04
C GLY A 565 34.47 -1.51 -29.63
N GLU A 566 33.55 -0.95 -30.41
CA GLU A 566 33.70 0.39 -31.02
C GLU A 566 33.72 1.55 -30.01
N LEU A 567 33.17 1.33 -28.80
CA LEU A 567 33.18 2.33 -27.71
C LEU A 567 34.54 2.43 -27.01
N PHE A 568 35.34 1.36 -27.02
CA PHE A 568 36.70 1.37 -26.48
C PHE A 568 37.76 1.79 -27.50
N GLU A 569 37.45 1.76 -28.80
CA GLU A 569 38.36 2.20 -29.87
C GLU A 569 38.45 3.73 -30.01
N ARG A 570 37.57 4.48 -29.35
CA ARG A 570 37.56 5.97 -29.34
C ARG A 570 38.22 6.63 -28.12
N VAL A 571 38.87 5.88 -27.24
CA VAL A 571 39.66 6.48 -26.17
C VAL A 571 41.00 6.97 -26.75
N TYR A 572 40.97 8.21 -27.21
CA TYR A 572 42.10 8.98 -27.72
C TYR A 572 43.23 9.00 -26.69
N ILE A 573 44.31 8.26 -26.96
CA ILE A 573 45.59 8.37 -26.23
C ILE A 573 46.30 9.60 -26.77
N PRO A 574 46.55 10.66 -25.98
CA PRO A 574 47.37 11.77 -26.45
C PRO A 574 48.80 11.26 -26.63
N GLN A 575 49.25 11.18 -27.89
CA GLN A 575 50.67 11.03 -28.20
C GLN A 575 51.38 12.28 -27.67
N ARG A 576 52.22 12.07 -26.66
CA ARG A 576 53.12 13.08 -26.13
C ARG A 576 54.27 13.20 -27.14
N ASP A 577 54.16 14.15 -28.06
CA ASP A 577 55.29 14.59 -28.87
C ASP A 577 56.37 15.14 -27.93
N GLY A 578 57.40 14.33 -27.73
CA GLY A 578 58.62 14.75 -27.06
C GLY A 578 59.45 15.58 -28.03
N GLU A 579 59.32 16.90 -27.92
CA GLU A 579 60.31 17.82 -28.49
C GLU A 579 61.68 17.56 -27.84
N ALA A 580 62.62 17.13 -28.67
CA ALA A 580 64.03 17.19 -28.36
C ALA A 580 64.50 18.64 -28.48
N LYS A 581 65.02 19.21 -27.39
CA LYS A 581 66.10 20.20 -27.37
C LYS A 581 66.94 20.04 -26.12
#